data_AF-A0A7Z9CSM0-F1
#
_entry.id   AF-A0A7Z9CSM0-F1
#
_cell.length_a   1.000
_cell.length_b   1.000
_cell.length_c   1.000
_cell.angle_alpha   90.00
_cell.angle_beta   90.00
_cell.angle_gamma   90.00
#
_symmetry.space_group_name_H-M   'P 1'
#
loop_
_entity.id
_entity.type
_entity.pdbx_description
1 polymer ?
#
loop_
_entity_poly.entity_id
_entity_poly.type
_entity_poly.pdbx_seq_one_letter_code
_entity_poly.pdbx_strand_id
1 'polypeptide(L)' 'MAIIAGAFVSSLSFAQTISATDSTLDSAEAKIAEQAAEQGLNYRITSAQYKNQVHITAELSQ' A
#
# COMPACT_ATOMS: atom_id res chain seq x y z
N MET A 1 40.09 -18.51 12.62
CA MET A 1 39.49 -17.31 11.98
C MET A 1 38.23 -17.75 11.26
N ALA A 2 37.06 -17.59 11.86
CA ALA A 2 35.79 -17.90 11.21
C ALA A 2 35.23 -16.61 10.62
N ILE A 3 35.11 -16.59 9.29
CA ILE A 3 34.52 -15.49 8.53
C ILE A 3 33.05 -15.43 8.92
N ILE A 4 32.58 -14.29 9.43
CA ILE A 4 31.14 -14.06 9.61
C ILE A 4 30.55 -14.02 8.20
N ALA A 5 29.91 -15.10 7.77
CA ALA A 5 29.12 -15.11 6.55
C ALA A 5 27.93 -14.18 6.77
N GLY A 6 28.06 -12.94 6.31
CA GLY A 6 26.97 -11.97 6.32
C GLY A 6 25.82 -12.52 5.47
N ALA A 7 24.76 -12.98 6.13
CA ALA A 7 23.53 -13.34 5.45
C ALA A 7 23.01 -12.07 4.75
N PHE A 8 23.10 -12.05 3.42
CA PHE A 8 22.41 -11.07 2.60
C PHE A 8 20.91 -11.33 2.83
N VAL A 9 20.29 -10.58 3.72
CA VAL A 9 18.84 -10.59 3.86
C VAL A 9 18.29 -9.92 2.60
N SER A 10 18.06 -10.74 1.58
CA SER A 10 17.33 -10.32 0.39
C SER A 10 16.00 -9.72 0.85
N SER A 11 15.82 -8.43 0.63
CA SER A 11 14.57 -7.73 0.93
C SER A 11 13.46 -8.36 0.09
N LEU A 12 12.69 -9.26 0.69
CA LEU A 12 11.42 -9.73 0.14
C LEU A 12 10.53 -8.49 0.02
N SER A 13 10.48 -7.90 -1.17
CA SER A 13 9.61 -6.77 -1.46
C SER A 13 8.21 -7.33 -1.63
N PHE A 14 7.45 -7.38 -0.52
CA PHE A 14 6.03 -7.66 -0.59
C PHE A 14 5.33 -6.44 -1.17
N ALA A 15 4.43 -6.64 -2.13
CA ALA A 15 3.50 -5.59 -2.54
C ALA A 15 2.67 -5.22 -1.31
N GLN A 16 2.89 -4.01 -0.78
CA GLN A 16 2.15 -3.55 0.39
C GLN A 16 0.77 -3.12 -0.08
N THR A 17 -0.29 -3.67 0.52
CA THR A 17 -1.66 -3.29 0.16
C THR A 17 -2.26 -2.45 1.29
N ILE A 18 -2.82 -1.30 0.94
CA ILE A 18 -3.54 -0.41 1.86
C ILE A 18 -5.02 -0.36 1.49
N SER A 19 -5.87 -0.06 2.47
CA SER A 19 -7.31 0.07 2.26
C SER A 19 -7.85 1.32 2.95
N ALA A 20 -8.81 1.96 2.31
CA ALA A 20 -9.48 3.14 2.83
C ALA A 20 -10.99 2.96 2.71
N THR A 21 -11.71 3.43 3.72
CA THR A 21 -13.18 3.45 3.72
C THR A 21 -13.66 4.86 3.96
N ASP A 22 -14.60 5.31 3.12
CA ASP A 22 -15.23 6.61 3.26
C ASP A 22 -16.64 6.65 2.64
N SER A 23 -17.28 7.80 2.72
CA SER A 23 -18.63 8.09 2.23
C SER A 23 -18.67 8.21 0.70
N THR A 24 -17.56 8.62 0.09
CA THR A 24 -17.42 8.81 -1.37
C THR A 24 -16.11 8.21 -1.89
N LEU A 25 -16.04 7.96 -3.20
CA LEU A 25 -14.83 7.44 -3.84
C LEU A 25 -13.67 8.42 -3.69
N ASP A 26 -13.86 9.69 -4.05
CA ASP A 26 -12.82 10.71 -3.97
C ASP A 26 -12.23 10.84 -2.56
N SER A 27 -13.08 10.82 -1.52
CA SER A 27 -12.60 10.87 -0.13
C SER A 27 -11.81 9.62 0.27
N ALA A 28 -12.21 8.45 -0.22
CA ALA A 28 -11.48 7.22 0.05
C ALA A 28 -10.14 7.21 -0.72
N GLU A 29 -10.13 7.67 -1.97
CA GLU A 29 -8.94 7.76 -2.82
C GLU A 29 -7.94 8.78 -2.27
N ALA A 30 -8.41 9.94 -1.80
CA ALA A 30 -7.55 10.94 -1.16
C ALA A 30 -6.78 10.35 0.03
N LYS A 31 -7.41 9.48 0.84
CA LYS A 31 -6.75 8.78 1.95
C LYS A 31 -5.68 7.80 1.47
N ILE A 32 -5.95 7.03 0.41
CA ILE A 32 -4.96 6.14 -0.19
C ILE A 32 -3.77 6.94 -0.74
N ALA A 33 -4.05 8.06 -1.42
CA ALA A 33 -3.02 8.92 -1.99
C ALA A 33 -2.14 9.55 -0.90
N GLU A 34 -2.75 9.99 0.20
CA GLU A 34 -2.04 10.50 1.38
C GLU A 34 -1.12 9.41 1.97
N GLN A 35 -1.66 8.22 2.24
CA GLN A 35 -0.89 7.08 2.79
C GLN A 35 0.27 6.63 1.88
N ALA A 36 0.07 6.69 0.56
CA ALA A 36 1.09 6.37 -0.42
C ALA A 36 2.19 7.45 -0.46
N ALA A 37 1.78 8.73 -0.45
CA ALA A 37 2.69 9.87 -0.43
C ALA A 37 3.54 9.91 0.85
N GLU A 38 2.95 9.60 2.02
CA GLU A 38 3.66 9.48 3.29
C GLU A 38 4.78 8.43 3.24
N GLN A 39 4.57 7.36 2.47
CA GLN A 39 5.56 6.31 2.26
C GLN A 39 6.52 6.60 1.09
N GLY A 40 6.27 7.67 0.32
CA GLY A 40 7.01 7.96 -0.91
C GLY A 40 6.83 6.88 -1.98
N LEU A 41 5.70 6.17 -1.95
CA LEU A 41 5.37 5.10 -2.89
C LEU A 41 4.28 5.54 -3.85
N ASN A 42 4.30 4.98 -5.05
CA ASN A 42 3.18 5.03 -5.97
C ASN A 42 2.07 4.08 -5.49
N TYR A 43 0.83 4.38 -5.84
CA TYR A 43 -0.30 3.52 -5.53
C TYR A 43 -1.08 3.15 -6.79
N ARG A 44 -1.69 1.97 -6.75
CA ARG A 44 -2.63 1.52 -7.76
C ARG A 44 -3.84 0.90 -7.09
N ILE A 45 -5.01 1.48 -7.30
CA ILE A 45 -6.26 0.88 -6.84
C ILE A 45 -6.47 -0.47 -7.54
N THR A 46 -6.64 -1.53 -6.75
CA THR A 46 -6.87 -2.90 -7.23
C THR A 46 -8.28 -3.38 -6.96
N SER A 47 -8.97 -2.79 -5.99
CA SER A 47 -10.39 -3.04 -5.77
C SER A 47 -11.11 -1.79 -5.27
N ALA A 48 -12.37 -1.65 -5.68
CA ALA A 48 -13.29 -0.64 -5.18
C ALA A 48 -14.66 -1.28 -4.97
N GLN A 49 -15.18 -1.17 -3.75
CA GLN A 49 -16.41 -1.80 -3.31
C GLN A 49 -17.38 -0.73 -2.83
N TYR A 50 -18.55 -0.70 -3.44
CA TYR A 50 -19.61 0.26 -3.14
C TYR A 50 -20.77 -0.51 -2.51
N LYS A 51 -20.90 -0.40 -1.19
CA LYS A 51 -22.06 -0.92 -0.45
C LYS A 51 -22.76 0.25 0.24
N ASN A 52 -22.76 0.26 1.57
CA ASN A 52 -23.21 1.41 2.37
C ASN A 52 -22.16 2.52 2.45
N GLN A 53 -20.90 2.16 2.23
CA GLN A 53 -19.74 3.04 2.23
C GLN A 53 -18.82 2.58 1.08
N VAL A 54 -17.94 3.47 0.64
CA VAL A 54 -16.93 3.18 -0.37
C VAL A 54 -15.71 2.61 0.32
N HIS A 55 -15.42 1.34 0.08
CA HIS A 55 -14.21 0.68 0.53
C HIS A 55 -13.31 0.44 -0.68
N ILE A 56 -12.12 1.02 -0.68
CA ILE A 56 -11.14 0.80 -1.74
C ILE A 56 -9.88 0.15 -1.17
N THR A 57 -9.22 -0.59 -2.03
CA THR A 57 -7.95 -1.25 -1.74
C THR A 57 -6.97 -0.89 -2.84
N ALA A 58 -5.77 -0.49 -2.45
CA ALA A 58 -4.70 -0.15 -3.37
C ALA A 58 -3.42 -0.88 -3.01
N GLU A 59 -2.67 -1.28 -4.03
CA GLU A 59 -1.32 -1.78 -3.89
C GLU A 59 -0.35 -0.62 -4.00
N LEU A 60 0.62 -0.59 -3.09
CA LEU A 60 1.74 0.32 -3.08
C LEU A 60 2.90 -0.32 -3.83
N SER A 61 3.47 0.46 -4.73
CA SER A 61 4.64 0.12 -5.53
C SER A 61 5.64 1.27 -5.45
N GLN A 62 6.93 0.96 -5.42
CA GLN A 62 7.95 2.01 -5.52
C GLN A 62 7.92 2.66 -6.89
#